data_AF-A0A372LX76-F1
#
_entry.id   AF-A0A372LX76-F1
#
_cell.length_a   1.000
_cell.length_b   1.000
_cell.length_c   1.000
_cell.angle_alpha   90.00
_cell.angle_beta   90.00
_cell.angle_gamma   90.00
#
_symmetry.space_group_name_H-M   'P 1'
#
loop_
_entity.id
_entity.type
_entity.pdbx_description
1 polymer ?
#
loop_
_entity_poly.entity_id
_entity_poly.type
_entity_poly.pdbx_seq_one_letter_code
_entity_poly.pdbx_strand_id
1 'polypeptide(L)' 'MALTNKDPHNAREIARVIYLSGKAMRRQSRGKSTKAIDSRIDAIREKAQARENARSLHRR' A
#
# COMPACT_ATOMS: atom_id res chain seq x y z
N MET A 1 -7.08 4.38 13.16
CA MET A 1 -8.40 4.38 12.52
C MET A 1 -8.29 3.76 11.15
N ALA A 2 -9.02 2.67 10.92
CA ALA A 2 -9.21 2.13 9.57
C ALA A 2 -10.13 3.09 8.81
N LEU A 3 -9.78 3.43 7.57
CA LEU A 3 -10.55 4.34 6.72
C LEU A 3 -11.83 3.68 6.19
N THR A 4 -11.95 2.35 6.31
CA THR A 4 -13.19 1.60 6.17
C THR A 4 -13.21 0.41 7.14
N ASN A 5 -14.38 -0.01 7.62
CA ASN A 5 -14.56 -1.10 8.61
C ASN A 5 -14.08 -2.48 8.14
N LYS A 6 -13.63 -2.61 6.88
CA LYS A 6 -13.16 -3.83 6.24
C LYS A 6 -11.80 -3.69 5.53
N ASP A 7 -11.13 -2.54 5.61
CA ASP A 7 -9.86 -2.38 4.88
C ASP A 7 -8.73 -3.04 5.66
N PRO A 8 -7.91 -3.90 5.03
CA PRO A 8 -6.68 -4.38 5.62
C PRO A 8 -5.64 -3.27 5.78
N HIS A 9 -5.89 -2.11 5.17
CA HIS A 9 -5.04 -0.92 5.20
C HIS A 9 -5.39 0.00 6.37
N ASN A 10 -4.37 0.38 7.14
CA ASN A 10 -4.50 1.46 8.11
C ASN A 10 -4.46 2.82 7.38
N ALA A 11 -5.08 3.87 7.94
CA ALA A 11 -5.07 5.21 7.31
C ALA A 11 -3.67 5.72 6.93
N ARG A 12 -2.65 5.37 7.74
CA ARG A 12 -1.24 5.69 7.47
C ARG A 12 -0.69 5.01 6.21
N GLU A 13 -1.16 3.81 5.89
CA GLU A 13 -0.72 3.04 4.73
C GLU A 13 -1.36 3.57 3.46
N ILE A 14 -2.65 3.92 3.52
CA ILE A 14 -3.35 4.59 2.43
C ILE A 14 -2.67 5.92 2.09
N ALA A 15 -2.41 6.76 3.10
CA ALA A 15 -1.69 8.02 2.91
C ALA A 15 -0.30 7.81 2.27
N ARG A 16 0.41 6.74 2.68
CA ARG A 16 1.73 6.40 2.14
C ARG A 16 1.67 5.91 0.70
N VAL A 17 0.66 5.11 0.33
CA VAL A 17 0.43 4.67 -1.06
C VAL A 17 0.13 5.88 -1.95
N ILE A 18 -0.81 6.75 -1.55
CA ILE A 18 -1.16 7.97 -2.30
C ILE A 18 0.08 8.85 -2.53
N TYR A 19 0.89 9.07 -1.48
CA TYR A 19 2.13 9.82 -1.59
C TYR A 19 3.13 9.18 -2.57
N LEU A 20 3.30 7.86 -2.49
CA LEU A 20 4.19 7.12 -3.40
C LEU A 20 3.70 7.18 -4.85
N SER A 21 2.40 7.02 -5.10
CA SER A 21 1.79 7.17 -6.42
C SER A 21 2.02 8.57 -7.00
N GLY A 22 1.80 9.63 -6.21
CA GLY A 22 2.09 11.01 -6.64
C GLY A 22 3.57 11.22 -6.95
N LYS A 23 4.48 10.61 -6.18
CA LYS A 23 5.92 10.66 -6.44
C LYS A 23 6.31 9.86 -7.69
N ALA A 24 5.67 8.72 -7.95
CA ALA A 24 5.87 7.93 -9.16
C ALA A 24 5.47 8.72 -10.40
N MET A 25 4.29 9.34 -10.41
CA MET A 25 3.82 10.18 -11.52
C MET A 25 4.80 11.31 -11.84
N ARG A 26 5.30 12.03 -10.83
CA ARG A 26 6.34 13.08 -11.03
C ARG A 26 7.67 12.54 -11.56
N ARG A 27 8.02 11.28 -11.28
CA ARG A 27 9.25 10.66 -11.81
C ARG A 27 9.04 10.18 -13.24
N GLN A 28 7.90 9.55 -13.50
CA GLN A 28 7.51 9.10 -14.82
C GLN A 28 7.43 10.27 -15.81
N SER A 29 6.87 11.42 -15.40
CA SER A 29 6.85 12.63 -16.21
C SER A 29 8.25 13.20 -16.52
N ARG A 30 9.26 12.80 -15.75
CA ARG A 30 10.68 13.16 -15.95
C ARG A 30 11.46 12.04 -16.65
N GLY A 31 10.80 11.00 -17.15
CA GLY A 31 11.43 9.83 -17.77
C GLY A 31 12.26 8.98 -16.80
N LYS A 32 12.08 9.15 -15.49
CA LYS A 32 12.85 8.42 -14.46
C LYS A 32 12.13 7.14 -14.08
N SER A 33 12.92 6.08 -13.86
CA SER A 33 12.39 4.80 -13.36
C SER A 33 11.59 4.98 -12.05
N THR A 34 10.44 4.31 -12.01
CA THR A 34 9.51 4.20 -10.87
C THR A 34 9.60 2.85 -10.17
N LYS A 35 10.40 1.90 -10.67
CA LYS A 35 10.46 0.51 -10.19
C LYS A 35 10.60 0.39 -8.66
N ALA A 36 11.47 1.21 -8.06
CA ALA A 36 11.67 1.22 -6.61
C ALA A 36 10.48 1.77 -5.82
N ILE A 37 9.65 2.62 -6.42
CA ILE A 37 8.41 3.12 -5.81
C ILE A 37 7.33 2.04 -5.91
N ASP A 38 7.22 1.39 -7.07
CA ASP A 38 6.25 0.32 -7.31
C ASP A 38 6.49 -0.86 -6.34
N SER A 39 7.75 -1.30 -6.19
CA SER A 39 8.10 -2.33 -5.20
C SER A 39 7.77 -1.94 -3.75
N ARG A 40 7.79 -0.64 -3.41
CA ARG A 40 7.38 -0.17 -2.07
C ARG A 40 5.87 -0.18 -1.89
N ILE A 41 5.11 0.11 -2.95
CA ILE A 41 3.65 0.02 -2.94
C ILE A 41 3.24 -1.44 -2.78
N ASP A 42 3.89 -2.35 -3.51
CA ASP A 42 3.64 -3.79 -3.43
C ASP A 42 3.92 -4.34 -2.03
N ALA A 43 5.04 -3.96 -1.41
CA ALA A 43 5.36 -4.35 -0.03
C ALA A 43 4.30 -3.88 0.99
N ILE A 44 3.69 -2.70 0.79
CA ILE A 44 2.61 -2.21 1.65
C ILE A 44 1.35 -3.06 1.46
N ARG A 45 1.01 -3.40 0.21
CA ARG A 45 -0.14 -4.26 -0.12
C ARG A 45 0.05 -5.66 0.45
N GLU A 46 1.21 -6.26 0.27
CA GLU A 46 1.54 -7.59 0.79
C GLU A 46 1.45 -7.63 2.32
N LYS A 47 2.01 -6.62 3.01
CA LYS A 47 1.90 -6.50 4.47
C LYS A 47 0.46 -6.32 4.96
N ALA A 48 -0.38 -5.67 4.17
CA ALA A 48 -1.80 -5.56 4.49
C ALA A 48 -2.52 -6.89 4.28
N GLN A 49 -2.27 -7.57 3.15
CA GLN A 49 -2.85 -8.88 2.86
C GLN A 49 -2.44 -9.91 3.91
N ALA A 50 -1.17 -9.92 4.33
CA ALA A 50 -0.69 -10.80 5.39
C ALA A 50 -1.44 -10.62 6.71
N ARG A 51 -1.81 -9.38 7.06
CA ARG A 51 -2.63 -9.09 8.26
C ARG A 51 -4.07 -9.55 8.11
N GLU A 52 -4.65 -9.41 6.92
CA GLU A 52 -6.00 -9.95 6.65
C GLU A 52 -6.01 -11.47 6.73
N ASN A 53 -5.04 -12.12 6.09
CA ASN A 53 -4.87 -13.57 6.13
C ASN A 53 -4.66 -14.07 7.57
N ALA A 54 -3.87 -13.36 8.39
CA ALA A 54 -3.72 -13.69 9.80
C ALA A 54 -5.03 -13.56 10.59
N ARG A 55 -5.84 -12.53 10.29
CA ARG A 55 -7.17 -12.36 10.90
C ARG A 55 -8.18 -13.41 10.44
N SER A 56 -8.12 -13.82 9.17
CA SER A 56 -9.03 -14.83 8.63
C SER A 56 -8.71 -16.24 9.14
N LEU A 57 -7.42 -16.55 9.34
CA LEU A 57 -6.96 -17.78 10.01
C LEU A 57 -7.49 -17.88 11.45
N HIS A 58 -7.54 -16.76 12.17
CA HIS A 58 -8.01 -16.74 13.57
C HIS A 58 -9.54 -16.82 13.72
N ARG A 59 -10.29 -16.72 12.61
CA ARG A 59 -11.76 -16.78 12.57
C ARG A 59 -12.28 -18.19 12.20
N ARG A 60 -11.41 -19.13 11.88
CA ARG A 60 -11.72 -20.56 11.71
C ARG A 60 -11.41 -21.31 13.00
#